data_AF-A0A942H417-F1
#
_entry.id   AF-A0A942H417-F1
#
_cell.length_a   1.000
_cell.length_b   1.000
_cell.length_c   1.000
_cell.angle_alpha   90.00
_cell.angle_beta   90.00
_cell.angle_gamma   90.00
#
_symmetry.space_group_name_H-M   'P 1'
#
loop_
_entity.id
_entity.type
_entity.pdbx_description
1 polymer ?
#
loop_
_entity_poly.entity_id
_entity_poly.type
_entity_poly.pdbx_seq_one_letter_code
_entity_poly.pdbx_strand_id
1 'polypeptide(L)'
;MLRLNDSALLLNALQPPEGMSIDAAIGTTFTLDLTALLTIPVAASFDLVQSEHEPADLLETVRRYADRTILFCQAGAISVPPNYRAAHTFVEETVVEVRRPEGGLFHPKLWVVRFKRSGGYFHRVLVMSRNLTFDRSWDVIVRLDEAHNVGGVVESTELLELLGELGGMAVRSMTAAQKSLFGSVLATLAAAPLAVPEPFVSGKFVACLPRARRWPFRTRYEAALAVSPFLTDGAVTSFFKPNAKRKAIVSRQPALNAQAKALAPVGEVYRLKDALLNAEDDLNGLDGSPSASDYDIVTDLPALKGLHAKFYVQDHAPRATVWLGSANLTDAAFTTNIDLLVQLTGSVHEVGVECVLAKKGRKDDLSWLVEQHDLPDHDGDSDPEEGLDPIEHLAYDIASRSFKILCSEGADGWTADLVIANWHPEPAVAARARLLSLPKSRVTPVENGQATWTNLALEDITPFVVVTVSSEGATRNILVRADIHGDPDDRRKSVIARAIRSRDDFMRYLAALLGYDTLGLGGAGGTDGSRFDSWLPGVSVNRVLEDLLTTASRNPERLASLGHTLDALRRDPQFESIVPPDFGHLWDAVYSARKAAIG
;
A
#
# COMPACT_ATOMS: atom_id res chain seq x y z
N MET A 1 10.91 1.40 24.14
CA MET A 1 10.79 1.89 22.76
C MET A 1 10.48 0.76 21.78
N LEU A 2 11.27 -0.31 21.71
CA LEU A 2 11.02 -1.45 20.81
C LEU A 2 11.01 -2.75 21.63
N ARG A 3 10.00 -2.93 22.48
CA ARG A 3 9.87 -4.21 23.18
C ARG A 3 9.24 -5.23 22.24
N LEU A 4 9.70 -6.47 22.29
CA LEU A 4 9.23 -7.53 21.38
C LEU A 4 7.75 -7.89 21.56
N ASN A 5 7.15 -7.54 22.70
CA ASN A 5 5.72 -7.73 22.96
C ASN A 5 4.85 -6.58 22.42
N ASP A 6 5.44 -5.49 21.92
CA ASP A 6 4.73 -4.36 21.32
C ASP A 6 4.61 -4.56 19.79
N SER A 7 4.02 -5.68 19.37
CA SER A 7 3.80 -5.98 17.94
C SER A 7 2.51 -5.33 17.43
N ALA A 8 2.55 -4.85 16.19
CA ALA A 8 1.39 -4.27 15.51
C ALA A 8 1.26 -4.83 14.11
N LEU A 9 0.05 -5.25 13.74
CA LEU A 9 -0.30 -5.51 12.34
C LEU A 9 -0.65 -4.19 11.66
N LEU A 10 -0.19 -4.00 10.42
CA LEU A 10 -0.53 -2.80 9.64
C LEU A 10 -2.05 -2.61 9.55
N LEU A 11 -2.81 -3.71 9.37
CA LEU A 11 -4.27 -3.68 9.35
C LEU A 11 -4.84 -3.08 10.64
N ASN A 12 -4.34 -3.50 11.81
CA ASN A 12 -4.75 -2.94 13.11
C ASN A 12 -4.34 -1.47 13.25
N ALA A 13 -3.17 -1.09 12.72
CA ALA A 13 -2.70 0.29 12.75
C ALA A 13 -3.57 1.23 11.89
N LEU A 14 -4.25 0.70 10.87
CA LEU A 14 -5.16 1.46 10.00
C LEU A 14 -6.59 1.54 10.55
N GLN A 15 -6.95 0.70 11.53
CA GLN A 15 -8.30 0.69 12.08
C GLN A 15 -8.67 2.04 12.71
N PRO A 16 -9.93 2.50 12.51
CA PRO A 16 -10.41 3.71 13.15
C PRO A 16 -10.46 3.56 14.68
N PRO A 17 -10.13 4.61 15.45
CA PRO A 17 -10.42 4.65 16.87
C PRO A 17 -11.92 4.49 17.16
N GLU A 18 -12.26 4.09 18.38
CA GLU A 18 -13.64 3.90 18.82
C GLU A 18 -14.52 5.15 18.57
N GLY A 19 -15.69 4.94 17.96
CA GLY A 19 -16.63 5.99 17.61
C GLY A 19 -16.19 6.87 16.43
N MET A 20 -15.16 6.47 15.69
CA MET A 20 -14.72 7.13 14.45
C MET A 20 -14.92 6.22 13.24
N SER A 21 -14.88 6.81 12.05
CA SER A 21 -14.84 6.06 10.78
C SER A 21 -13.80 6.68 9.84
N ILE A 22 -13.25 5.88 8.93
CA ILE A 22 -12.31 6.40 7.93
C ILE A 22 -13.05 7.31 6.96
N ASP A 23 -12.53 8.54 6.81
CA ASP A 23 -12.97 9.47 5.80
C ASP A 23 -12.14 9.36 4.52
N ALA A 24 -10.81 9.35 4.66
CA ALA A 24 -9.85 9.29 3.56
C ALA A 24 -8.52 8.66 4.00
N ALA A 25 -7.78 8.09 3.05
CA ALA A 25 -6.43 7.58 3.28
C ALA A 25 -5.48 7.96 2.13
N ILE A 26 -4.29 8.46 2.47
CA ILE A 26 -3.22 8.75 1.51
C ILE A 26 -2.02 7.89 1.90
N GLY A 27 -1.57 7.03 1.01
CA GLY A 27 -0.44 6.15 1.23
C GLY A 27 0.73 6.46 0.30
N THR A 28 1.95 6.11 0.71
CA THR A 28 3.10 5.96 -0.19
C THR A 28 3.76 4.61 0.03
N THR A 29 4.33 4.04 -1.01
CA THR A 29 5.17 2.84 -0.93
C THR A 29 6.19 2.84 -2.08
N PHE A 30 7.24 2.01 -1.98
CA PHE A 30 8.11 1.79 -3.15
C PHE A 30 7.49 0.72 -4.04
N THR A 31 7.50 -0.53 -3.55
CA THR A 31 6.89 -1.68 -4.21
C THR A 31 5.44 -1.84 -3.79
N LEU A 32 4.58 -2.14 -4.75
CA LEU A 32 3.16 -2.38 -4.53
C LEU A 32 2.75 -3.78 -4.98
N ASP A 33 2.14 -4.54 -4.08
CA ASP A 33 1.30 -5.69 -4.45
C ASP A 33 -0.18 -5.27 -4.50
N LEU A 34 -0.83 -5.44 -5.66
CA LEU A 34 -2.24 -5.04 -5.83
C LEU A 34 -3.20 -5.85 -4.94
N THR A 35 -2.86 -7.09 -4.62
CA THR A 35 -3.66 -7.92 -3.69
C THR A 35 -3.48 -7.44 -2.26
N ALA A 36 -2.25 -7.06 -1.86
CA ALA A 36 -2.02 -6.45 -0.55
C ALA A 36 -2.80 -5.13 -0.40
N LEU A 37 -2.90 -4.31 -1.47
CA LEU A 37 -3.72 -3.10 -1.46
C LEU A 37 -5.21 -3.37 -1.16
N LEU A 38 -5.76 -4.49 -1.64
CA LEU A 38 -7.15 -4.86 -1.37
C LEU A 38 -7.42 -5.10 0.12
N THR A 39 -6.40 -5.40 0.92
CA THR A 39 -6.55 -5.59 2.37
C THR A 39 -6.83 -4.29 3.12
N ILE A 40 -6.48 -3.13 2.54
CA ILE A 40 -6.63 -1.82 3.19
C ILE A 40 -8.12 -1.44 3.34
N PRO A 41 -8.96 -1.49 2.27
CA PRO A 41 -10.41 -1.36 2.40
C PRO A 41 -11.05 -2.33 3.40
N VAL A 42 -10.52 -3.55 3.48
CA VAL A 42 -11.04 -4.60 4.37
C VAL A 42 -10.72 -4.26 5.82
N ALA A 43 -9.49 -3.85 6.14
CA ALA A 43 -9.15 -3.39 7.49
C ALA A 43 -10.04 -2.23 7.97
N ALA A 44 -10.49 -1.39 7.05
CA ALA A 44 -11.36 -0.26 7.34
C ALA A 44 -12.80 -0.65 7.69
N SER A 45 -13.26 -1.86 7.36
CA SER A 45 -14.63 -2.33 7.63
C SER A 45 -14.74 -3.24 8.85
N PHE A 46 -13.65 -3.52 9.57
CA PHE A 46 -13.55 -4.74 10.35
C PHE A 46 -13.88 -4.62 11.86
N ASP A 47 -15.09 -5.09 12.20
CA ASP A 47 -15.39 -6.10 13.25
C ASP A 47 -15.42 -7.54 12.65
N LEU A 48 -14.94 -7.72 11.41
CA LEU A 48 -15.33 -8.80 10.50
C LEU A 48 -14.31 -9.97 10.30
N VAL A 49 -13.33 -10.22 11.19
CA VAL A 49 -12.31 -11.29 10.97
C VAL A 49 -12.82 -12.72 11.17
N GLN A 50 -14.12 -12.95 11.37
CA GLN A 50 -14.59 -14.29 11.76
C GLN A 50 -15.54 -14.99 10.77
N SER A 51 -15.72 -14.51 9.54
CA SER A 51 -16.54 -15.23 8.55
C SER A 51 -15.95 -15.27 7.14
N GLU A 52 -16.17 -16.40 6.44
CA GLU A 52 -15.95 -16.56 5.01
C GLU A 52 -16.88 -15.59 4.26
N HIS A 53 -16.33 -14.49 3.73
CA HIS A 53 -17.11 -13.49 2.99
C HIS A 53 -17.28 -13.93 1.54
N GLU A 54 -18.50 -13.76 1.01
CA GLU A 54 -18.82 -14.01 -0.39
C GLU A 54 -18.37 -12.83 -1.30
N PRO A 55 -18.09 -13.06 -2.60
CA PRO A 55 -17.42 -12.09 -3.46
C PRO A 55 -18.10 -10.71 -3.54
N ALA A 56 -19.42 -10.62 -3.59
CA ALA A 56 -20.12 -9.36 -3.87
C ALA A 56 -20.06 -8.31 -2.73
N ASP A 57 -20.10 -8.74 -1.47
CA ASP A 57 -19.97 -7.87 -0.29
C ASP A 57 -18.56 -7.26 -0.22
N LEU A 58 -17.55 -8.12 -0.41
CA LEU A 58 -16.16 -7.71 -0.46
C LEU A 58 -15.91 -6.68 -1.57
N LEU A 59 -16.48 -6.88 -2.76
CA LEU A 59 -16.33 -5.93 -3.88
C LEU A 59 -16.93 -4.55 -3.56
N GLU A 60 -18.12 -4.49 -2.94
CA GLU A 60 -18.74 -3.22 -2.56
C GLU A 60 -17.96 -2.51 -1.44
N THR A 61 -17.43 -3.27 -0.46
CA THR A 61 -16.55 -2.74 0.58
C THR A 61 -15.26 -2.18 -0.02
N VAL A 62 -14.61 -2.92 -0.92
CA VAL A 62 -13.41 -2.45 -1.63
C VAL A 62 -13.70 -1.17 -2.41
N ARG A 63 -14.78 -1.14 -3.20
CA ARG A 63 -15.18 0.02 -3.99
C ARG A 63 -15.35 1.28 -3.12
N ARG A 64 -16.07 1.16 -2.01
CA ARG A 64 -16.36 2.28 -1.09
C ARG A 64 -15.10 2.97 -0.58
N TYR A 65 -14.07 2.20 -0.22
CA TYR A 65 -12.83 2.76 0.32
C TYR A 65 -11.82 3.11 -0.76
N ALA A 66 -11.86 2.44 -1.92
CA ALA A 66 -10.99 2.76 -3.05
C ALA A 66 -11.18 4.20 -3.54
N ASP A 67 -12.42 4.69 -3.63
CA ASP A 67 -12.73 6.07 -4.02
C ASP A 67 -12.22 7.13 -3.02
N ARG A 68 -11.89 6.70 -1.80
CA ARG A 68 -11.40 7.54 -0.67
C ARG A 68 -9.92 7.32 -0.37
N THR A 69 -9.24 6.51 -1.19
CA THR A 69 -7.84 6.14 -0.99
C THR A 69 -7.01 6.59 -2.18
N ILE A 70 -5.83 7.18 -1.90
CA ILE A 70 -4.83 7.50 -2.91
C ILE A 70 -3.53 6.87 -2.46
N LEU A 71 -3.00 5.92 -3.21
CA LEU A 71 -1.72 5.29 -2.93
C LEU A 71 -0.70 5.67 -4.00
N PHE A 72 0.37 6.32 -3.57
CA PHE A 72 1.51 6.63 -4.42
C PHE A 72 2.52 5.49 -4.38
N CYS A 73 2.95 5.00 -5.53
CA CYS A 73 4.03 4.01 -5.64
C CYS A 73 5.05 4.41 -6.69
N GLN A 74 6.26 3.84 -6.67
CA GLN A 74 7.19 4.09 -7.76
C GLN A 74 6.67 3.49 -9.08
N ALA A 75 6.81 4.25 -10.16
CA ALA A 75 6.50 3.77 -11.50
C ALA A 75 7.31 2.52 -11.85
N GLY A 76 6.62 1.46 -12.28
CA GLY A 76 7.24 0.17 -12.62
C GLY A 76 7.63 -0.70 -11.41
N ALA A 77 7.30 -0.29 -10.19
CA ALA A 77 7.50 -1.08 -8.97
C ALA A 77 6.19 -1.75 -8.48
N ILE A 78 5.19 -1.91 -9.35
CA ILE A 78 4.00 -2.70 -9.06
C ILE A 78 4.29 -4.15 -9.45
N SER A 79 4.14 -5.08 -8.50
CA SER A 79 4.27 -6.52 -8.75
C SER A 79 3.18 -6.98 -9.71
N VAL A 80 3.56 -7.77 -10.71
CA VAL A 80 2.60 -8.35 -11.66
C VAL A 80 1.83 -9.47 -10.95
N PRO A 81 0.52 -9.32 -10.66
CA PRO A 81 -0.21 -10.39 -10.02
C PRO A 81 -0.36 -11.58 -10.99
N PRO A 82 -0.38 -12.83 -10.49
CA PRO A 82 -0.54 -14.01 -11.34
C PRO A 82 -1.90 -14.01 -12.05
N ASN A 83 -2.92 -13.42 -11.43
CA ASN A 83 -4.28 -13.31 -11.95
C ASN A 83 -4.87 -11.92 -11.69
N TYR A 84 -5.56 -11.38 -12.70
CA TYR A 84 -6.38 -10.19 -12.54
C TYR A 84 -7.77 -10.57 -12.03
N ARG A 85 -8.07 -10.25 -10.77
CA ARG A 85 -9.38 -10.48 -10.13
C ARG A 85 -10.29 -9.26 -10.28
N ALA A 86 -11.60 -9.49 -10.25
CA ALA A 86 -12.65 -8.46 -10.24
C ALA A 86 -12.39 -7.32 -9.23
N ALA A 87 -11.86 -7.66 -8.05
CA ALA A 87 -11.55 -6.68 -7.01
C ALA A 87 -10.50 -5.64 -7.45
N HIS A 88 -9.57 -6.00 -8.34
CA HIS A 88 -8.56 -5.07 -8.84
C HIS A 88 -9.18 -3.92 -9.62
N THR A 89 -10.30 -4.14 -10.31
CA THR A 89 -11.02 -3.11 -11.08
C THR A 89 -11.40 -1.89 -10.22
N PHE A 90 -11.62 -2.09 -8.93
CA PHE A 90 -12.01 -1.00 -8.02
C PHE A 90 -10.83 -0.19 -7.51
N VAL A 91 -9.63 -0.79 -7.40
CA VAL A 91 -8.41 -0.11 -6.92
C VAL A 91 -7.55 0.46 -8.05
N GLU A 92 -7.97 0.30 -9.29
CA GLU A 92 -7.31 0.90 -10.46
C GLU A 92 -7.05 2.39 -10.27
N GLU A 93 -8.08 3.15 -9.85
CA GLU A 93 -7.95 4.59 -9.66
C GLU A 93 -7.11 4.98 -8.45
N THR A 94 -7.14 4.15 -7.40
CA THR A 94 -6.41 4.36 -6.15
C THR A 94 -4.91 4.49 -6.36
N VAL A 95 -4.35 3.80 -7.35
CA VAL A 95 -2.90 3.80 -7.62
C VAL A 95 -2.48 5.02 -8.43
N VAL A 96 -1.47 5.75 -7.92
CA VAL A 96 -0.81 6.87 -8.59
C VAL A 96 0.69 6.57 -8.66
N GLU A 97 1.18 6.18 -9.83
CA GLU A 97 2.61 5.96 -10.03
C GLU A 97 3.39 7.29 -10.00
N VAL A 98 4.56 7.28 -9.38
CA VAL A 98 5.46 8.41 -9.16
C VAL A 98 6.74 8.16 -9.93
N ARG A 99 7.21 9.18 -10.67
CA ARG A 99 8.52 9.12 -11.35
C ARG A 99 9.62 9.01 -10.30
N ARG A 100 10.61 8.15 -10.56
CA ARG A 100 11.81 8.12 -9.71
C ARG A 100 12.60 9.43 -9.86
N PRO A 101 13.30 9.90 -8.80
CA PRO A 101 14.25 11.00 -8.93
C PRO A 101 15.44 10.58 -9.81
N GLU A 102 16.14 11.56 -10.39
CA GLU A 102 17.32 11.28 -11.22
C GLU A 102 18.39 10.51 -10.43
N GLY A 103 18.76 9.33 -10.91
CA GLY A 103 19.75 8.46 -10.27
C GLY A 103 19.33 7.87 -8.91
N GLY A 104 18.06 7.98 -8.53
CA GLY A 104 17.57 7.46 -7.25
C GLY A 104 16.17 6.86 -7.35
N LEU A 105 15.58 6.54 -6.19
CA LEU A 105 14.28 5.87 -6.08
C LEU A 105 13.28 6.70 -5.26
N PHE A 106 12.00 6.51 -5.57
CA PHE A 106 10.91 6.96 -4.72
C PHE A 106 10.64 5.90 -3.66
N HIS A 107 11.13 6.11 -2.45
CA HIS A 107 11.15 5.10 -1.41
C HIS A 107 10.38 5.39 -0.09
N PRO A 108 9.59 6.48 0.08
CA PRO A 108 8.88 6.70 1.34
C PRO A 108 7.76 5.65 1.53
N LYS A 109 7.60 5.16 2.77
CA LYS A 109 6.48 4.27 3.17
C LYS A 109 5.68 4.93 4.29
N LEU A 110 4.49 5.41 3.94
CA LEU A 110 3.69 6.31 4.75
C LEU A 110 2.22 5.98 4.58
N TRP A 111 1.43 6.14 5.64
CA TRP A 111 -0.01 6.34 5.55
C TRP A 111 -0.44 7.56 6.35
N VAL A 112 -1.22 8.43 5.73
CA VAL A 112 -2.00 9.47 6.40
C VAL A 112 -3.45 9.05 6.32
N VAL A 113 -4.05 8.73 7.47
CA VAL A 113 -5.45 8.35 7.58
C VAL A 113 -6.21 9.48 8.25
N ARG A 114 -7.25 9.98 7.59
CA ARG A 114 -8.18 10.95 8.14
C ARG A 114 -9.45 10.24 8.57
N PHE A 115 -9.78 10.36 9.85
CA PHE A 115 -11.01 9.86 10.44
C PHE A 115 -12.03 10.99 10.59
N LYS A 116 -13.31 10.63 10.65
CA LYS A 116 -14.41 11.55 10.95
C LYS A 116 -15.15 11.12 12.23
N ARG A 117 -15.50 12.10 13.06
CA ARG A 117 -16.37 11.93 14.23
C ARG A 117 -17.13 13.23 14.50
N SER A 118 -18.45 13.14 14.64
CA SER A 118 -19.33 14.28 15.01
C SER A 118 -19.09 15.58 14.21
N GLY A 119 -18.73 15.46 12.93
CA GLY A 119 -18.45 16.60 12.05
C GLY A 119 -17.02 17.15 12.08
N GLY A 120 -16.15 16.62 12.95
CA GLY A 120 -14.71 16.93 12.99
C GLY A 120 -13.86 15.87 12.29
N TYR A 121 -12.65 16.27 11.88
CA TYR A 121 -11.63 15.39 11.32
C TYR A 121 -10.50 15.17 12.33
N PHE A 122 -9.99 13.94 12.36
CA PHE A 122 -8.85 13.53 13.17
C PHE A 122 -7.86 12.78 12.28
N HIS A 123 -6.56 12.88 12.56
CA HIS A 123 -5.53 12.27 11.73
C HIS A 123 -4.74 11.21 12.47
N ARG A 124 -4.29 10.21 11.72
CA ARG A 124 -3.21 9.31 12.10
C ARG A 124 -2.18 9.29 10.99
N VAL A 125 -0.92 9.36 11.38
CA VAL A 125 0.22 9.19 10.48
C VAL A 125 0.98 7.92 10.87
N LEU A 126 1.19 7.05 9.90
CA LEU A 126 2.00 5.84 10.02
C LEU A 126 3.24 6.00 9.15
N VAL A 127 4.43 5.85 9.71
CA VAL A 127 5.69 5.78 8.96
C VAL A 127 6.28 4.39 9.13
N MET A 128 6.60 3.73 8.02
CA MET A 128 6.97 2.32 7.98
C MET A 128 8.35 2.12 7.36
N SER A 129 9.00 0.98 7.69
CA SER A 129 10.21 0.53 7.00
C SER A 129 9.95 -0.49 5.89
N ARG A 130 8.78 -1.17 5.90
CA ARG A 130 8.38 -2.17 4.91
C ARG A 130 7.44 -1.59 3.84
N ASN A 131 7.48 -2.18 2.65
CA ASN A 131 6.56 -1.90 1.55
C ASN A 131 5.19 -2.56 1.78
N LEU A 132 4.21 -2.23 0.93
CA LEU A 132 2.89 -2.86 0.95
C LEU A 132 2.92 -4.16 0.14
N THR A 133 3.46 -5.22 0.76
CA THR A 133 3.64 -6.57 0.20
C THR A 133 3.28 -7.62 1.25
N PHE A 134 3.31 -8.92 0.88
CA PHE A 134 3.13 -10.04 1.81
C PHE A 134 4.42 -10.48 2.53
N ASP A 135 5.47 -9.67 2.45
CA ASP A 135 6.77 -9.94 3.09
C ASP A 135 6.64 -9.99 4.62
N ARG A 136 7.26 -11.01 5.23
CA ARG A 136 7.20 -11.33 6.67
C ARG A 136 8.46 -10.92 7.43
N SER A 137 9.43 -10.31 6.76
CA SER A 137 10.68 -9.79 7.33
C SER A 137 10.44 -8.82 8.46
N TRP A 138 11.18 -8.92 9.56
CA TRP A 138 11.09 -8.03 10.70
C TRP A 138 11.20 -6.54 10.32
N ASP A 139 10.23 -5.72 10.72
CA ASP A 139 10.11 -4.31 10.35
C ASP A 139 9.69 -3.42 11.54
N VAL A 140 9.61 -2.11 11.29
CA VAL A 140 9.20 -1.12 12.28
C VAL A 140 8.13 -0.18 11.71
N ILE A 141 7.21 0.21 12.57
CA ILE A 141 6.16 1.20 12.30
C ILE A 141 6.15 2.25 13.40
N VAL A 142 6.06 3.52 13.01
CA VAL A 142 5.79 4.64 13.91
C VAL A 142 4.36 5.08 13.68
N ARG A 143 3.53 5.05 14.73
CA ARG A 143 2.16 5.54 14.73
C ARG A 143 2.07 6.86 15.50
N LEU A 144 1.59 7.90 14.84
CA LEU A 144 1.36 9.22 15.42
C LEU A 144 -0.13 9.55 15.27
N ASP A 145 -0.84 9.57 16.39
CA ASP A 145 -2.25 9.98 16.43
C ASP A 145 -2.36 11.48 16.71
N GLU A 146 -3.36 12.11 16.11
CA GLU A 146 -3.80 13.44 16.52
C GLU A 146 -4.39 13.37 17.93
N ALA A 147 -3.89 14.21 18.82
CA ALA A 147 -4.46 14.37 20.15
C ALA A 147 -4.32 15.81 20.64
N HIS A 148 -5.38 16.31 21.29
CA HIS A 148 -5.39 17.62 21.90
C HIS A 148 -4.89 17.56 23.35
N ASN A 149 -4.30 18.66 23.84
CA ASN A 149 -3.75 18.78 25.20
C ASN A 149 -2.58 17.82 25.52
N VAL A 150 -1.69 17.60 24.56
CA VAL A 150 -0.49 16.75 24.71
C VAL A 150 0.73 17.54 25.17
N GLY A 151 1.67 16.86 25.84
CA GLY A 151 2.92 17.45 26.33
C GLY A 151 3.94 17.82 25.25
N GLY A 152 3.72 17.39 24.01
CA GLY A 152 4.54 17.72 22.84
C GLY A 152 3.86 17.34 21.54
N VAL A 153 4.16 18.09 20.48
CA VAL A 153 3.64 17.87 19.12
C VAL A 153 4.81 17.60 18.18
N VAL A 154 4.67 16.63 17.28
CA VAL A 154 5.65 16.31 16.24
C VAL A 154 5.59 17.38 15.15
N GLU A 155 6.74 17.98 14.81
CA GLU A 155 6.82 18.98 13.74
C GLU A 155 6.55 18.33 12.37
N SER A 156 5.47 18.74 11.69
CA SER A 156 4.96 18.13 10.45
C SER A 156 5.37 18.84 9.16
N THR A 157 6.19 19.90 9.22
CA THR A 157 6.56 20.72 8.05
C THR A 157 7.15 19.88 6.91
N GLU A 158 8.18 19.06 7.19
CA GLU A 158 8.83 18.24 6.15
C GLU A 158 7.92 17.13 5.60
N LEU A 159 6.95 16.65 6.39
CA LEU A 159 5.91 15.73 5.89
C LEU A 159 5.01 16.44 4.87
N LEU A 160 4.54 17.64 5.19
CA LEU A 160 3.69 18.43 4.30
C LEU A 160 4.43 18.84 3.02
N GLU A 161 5.72 19.14 3.12
CA GLU A 161 6.58 19.39 1.95
C GLU A 161 6.67 18.15 1.05
N LEU A 162 6.98 16.97 1.61
CA LEU A 162 7.01 15.72 0.84
C LEU A 162 5.67 15.45 0.14
N LEU A 163 4.56 15.55 0.88
CA LEU A 163 3.22 15.34 0.34
C LEU A 163 2.88 16.37 -0.76
N GLY A 164 3.27 17.64 -0.58
CA GLY A 164 3.07 18.70 -1.57
C GLY A 164 3.75 18.44 -2.90
N GLU A 165 4.92 17.79 -2.90
CA GLU A 165 5.67 17.45 -4.12
C GLU A 165 5.08 16.23 -4.87
N LEU A 166 4.33 15.33 -4.21
CA LEU A 166 3.83 14.08 -4.82
C LEU A 166 3.01 14.33 -6.09
N GLY A 167 2.17 15.36 -6.10
CA GLY A 167 1.34 15.70 -7.25
C GLY A 167 2.16 16.10 -8.48
N GLY A 168 3.32 16.74 -8.30
CA GLY A 168 4.24 17.11 -9.38
C GLY A 168 5.08 15.93 -9.88
N MET A 169 5.32 14.94 -9.02
CA MET A 169 6.10 13.74 -9.36
C MET A 169 5.26 12.63 -10.01
N ALA A 170 3.93 12.68 -9.91
CA ALA A 170 3.03 11.69 -10.49
C ALA A 170 3.23 11.55 -12.02
N VAL A 171 3.30 10.30 -12.50
CA VAL A 171 3.45 9.97 -13.93
C VAL A 171 2.24 10.48 -14.72
N ARG A 172 1.04 10.20 -14.20
CA ARG A 172 -0.24 10.67 -14.71
C ARG A 172 -0.77 11.84 -13.89
N SER A 173 -1.66 12.63 -14.49
CA SER A 173 -2.41 13.63 -13.74
C SER A 173 -3.42 12.96 -12.82
N MET A 174 -3.43 13.33 -11.54
CA MET A 174 -4.53 12.98 -10.64
C MET A 174 -5.86 13.52 -11.18
N THR A 175 -6.94 12.75 -11.00
CA THR A 175 -8.30 13.18 -11.37
C THR A 175 -8.73 14.40 -10.53
N ALA A 176 -9.77 15.12 -10.96
CA ALA A 176 -10.29 16.25 -10.19
C ALA A 176 -10.72 15.83 -8.76
N ALA A 177 -11.36 14.67 -8.63
CA ALA A 177 -11.74 14.10 -7.34
C ALA A 177 -10.52 13.79 -6.47
N GLN A 178 -9.47 13.17 -7.03
CA GLN A 178 -8.23 12.90 -6.32
C GLN A 178 -7.54 14.18 -5.85
N LYS A 179 -7.43 15.20 -6.71
CA LYS A 179 -6.86 16.51 -6.33
C LYS A 179 -7.64 17.17 -5.19
N SER A 180 -8.97 17.13 -5.27
CA SER A 180 -9.83 17.69 -4.22
C SER A 180 -9.68 16.95 -2.89
N LEU A 181 -9.70 15.60 -2.92
CA LEU A 181 -9.52 14.77 -1.74
C LEU A 181 -8.13 14.98 -1.12
N PHE A 182 -7.09 14.92 -1.93
CA PHE A 182 -5.71 15.11 -1.52
C PHE A 182 -5.50 16.48 -0.88
N GLY A 183 -5.92 17.56 -1.56
CA GLY A 183 -5.84 18.92 -1.02
C GLY A 183 -6.62 19.11 0.27
N SER A 184 -7.81 18.51 0.38
CA SER A 184 -8.62 18.53 1.60
C SER A 184 -7.91 17.87 2.78
N VAL A 185 -7.29 16.70 2.57
CA VAL A 185 -6.56 15.98 3.64
C VAL A 185 -5.32 16.76 4.06
N LEU A 186 -4.56 17.33 3.13
CA LEU A 186 -3.39 18.14 3.48
C LEU A 186 -3.76 19.39 4.27
N ALA A 187 -4.86 20.07 3.90
CA ALA A 187 -5.33 21.25 4.61
C ALA A 187 -5.69 20.95 6.07
N THR A 188 -6.35 19.81 6.33
CA THR A 188 -6.73 19.41 7.69
C THR A 188 -5.53 18.86 8.47
N LEU A 189 -4.62 18.12 7.81
CA LEU A 189 -3.39 17.60 8.42
C LEU A 189 -2.45 18.73 8.86
N ALA A 190 -2.38 19.83 8.10
CA ALA A 190 -1.50 20.97 8.40
C ALA A 190 -1.79 21.62 9.76
N ALA A 191 -3.02 21.49 10.26
CA ALA A 191 -3.43 22.00 11.57
C ALA A 191 -3.48 20.92 12.67
N ALA A 192 -3.20 19.66 12.33
CA ALA A 192 -3.38 18.53 13.25
C ALA A 192 -2.22 18.43 14.26
N PRO A 193 -2.49 18.49 15.58
CA PRO A 193 -1.47 18.24 16.60
C PRO A 193 -1.16 16.74 16.71
N LEU A 194 -0.20 16.27 15.92
CA LEU A 194 0.31 14.90 16.02
C LEU A 194 1.08 14.73 17.33
N ALA A 195 0.59 13.89 18.23
CA ALA A 195 1.18 13.69 19.54
C ALA A 195 2.58 13.09 19.44
N VAL A 196 3.52 13.61 20.25
CA VAL A 196 4.79 12.91 20.47
C VAL A 196 4.51 11.65 21.30
N PRO A 197 4.88 10.44 20.82
CA PRO A 197 4.60 9.21 21.54
C PRO A 197 5.50 9.09 22.78
N GLU A 198 4.97 8.56 23.88
CA GLU A 198 5.82 8.22 25.04
C GLU A 198 6.83 7.12 24.69
N PRO A 199 8.03 7.12 25.29
CA PRO A 199 8.58 8.06 26.29
C PRO A 199 9.36 9.23 25.65
N PHE A 200 9.06 9.58 24.39
CA PHE A 200 9.72 10.70 23.72
C PHE A 200 9.15 12.04 24.19
N VAL A 201 9.96 13.09 24.08
CA VAL A 201 9.61 14.45 24.52
C VAL A 201 9.59 15.45 23.36
N SER A 202 10.17 15.09 22.21
CA SER A 202 10.09 15.89 20.99
C SER A 202 10.23 14.99 19.76
N GLY A 203 9.72 15.46 18.63
CA GLY A 203 9.83 14.76 17.37
C GLY A 203 9.62 15.66 16.16
N LYS A 204 10.10 15.21 15.01
CA LYS A 204 9.88 15.85 13.72
C LYS A 204 9.98 14.83 12.59
N PHE A 205 9.33 15.12 11.47
CA PHE A 205 9.59 14.40 10.22
C PHE A 205 10.90 14.88 9.59
N VAL A 206 11.55 13.98 8.86
CA VAL A 206 12.76 14.24 8.09
C VAL A 206 12.54 13.68 6.69
N ALA A 207 12.30 14.56 5.71
CA ALA A 207 12.07 14.19 4.32
C ALA A 207 13.36 14.33 3.51
N CYS A 208 13.84 13.23 2.94
CA CYS A 208 15.03 13.23 2.08
C CYS A 208 14.69 13.72 0.66
N LEU A 209 14.28 14.98 0.51
CA LEU A 209 13.91 15.56 -0.77
C LEU A 209 15.14 16.02 -1.57
N PRO A 210 15.14 15.91 -2.93
CA PRO A 210 16.27 16.31 -3.77
C PRO A 210 16.79 17.73 -3.55
N ARG A 211 15.90 18.67 -3.22
CA ARG A 211 16.22 20.10 -3.03
C ARG A 211 16.64 20.46 -1.60
N ALA A 212 16.50 19.54 -0.65
CA ALA A 212 16.68 19.82 0.78
C ALA A 212 17.52 18.75 1.49
N ARG A 213 18.37 18.01 0.75
CA ARG A 213 19.13 16.88 1.27
C ARG A 213 20.03 17.29 2.43
N ARG A 214 19.90 16.55 3.54
CA ARG A 214 20.71 16.74 4.75
C ARG A 214 21.01 15.38 5.35
N TRP A 215 22.23 15.21 5.83
CA TRP A 215 22.59 14.12 6.72
C TRP A 215 21.92 14.38 8.10
N PRO A 216 20.90 13.61 8.51
CA PRO A 216 20.09 13.97 9.67
C PRO A 216 20.72 13.58 11.00
N PHE A 217 21.77 12.75 10.95
CA PHE A 217 22.40 12.19 12.14
C PHE A 217 23.39 13.16 12.77
N ARG A 218 23.57 13.05 14.09
CA ARG A 218 24.49 13.89 14.84
C ARG A 218 25.93 13.54 14.52
N THR A 219 26.80 14.55 14.58
CA THR A 219 28.24 14.41 14.41
C THR A 219 28.98 14.07 15.70
N ARG A 220 28.33 14.21 16.86
CA ARG A 220 28.88 13.90 18.19
C ARG A 220 27.84 13.16 19.02
N TYR A 221 28.25 12.01 19.57
CA TYR A 221 27.45 11.12 20.40
C TYR A 221 28.39 10.16 21.16
N GLU A 222 27.89 9.53 22.22
CA GLU A 222 28.64 8.57 23.02
C GLU A 222 28.48 7.13 22.53
N ALA A 223 27.28 6.78 22.07
CA ALA A 223 26.97 5.47 21.51
C ALA A 223 26.08 5.60 20.27
N ALA A 224 26.22 4.67 19.32
CA ALA A 224 25.32 4.57 18.17
C ALA A 224 24.95 3.13 17.84
N LEU A 225 23.71 2.95 17.39
CA LEU A 225 23.17 1.71 16.82
C LEU A 225 22.55 2.02 15.47
N ALA A 226 22.89 1.22 14.46
CA ALA A 226 22.19 1.20 13.18
C ALA A 226 21.55 -0.15 12.94
N VAL A 227 20.30 -0.16 12.47
CA VAL A 227 19.63 -1.33 11.93
C VAL A 227 19.19 -0.99 10.52
N SER A 228 19.70 -1.70 9.53
CA SER A 228 19.40 -1.48 8.10
C SER A 228 19.72 -2.74 7.31
N PRO A 229 18.89 -3.17 6.35
CA PRO A 229 19.16 -4.36 5.54
C PRO A 229 20.17 -4.13 4.41
N PHE A 230 20.43 -2.88 4.03
CA PHE A 230 21.38 -2.51 2.98
C PHE A 230 22.34 -1.46 3.52
N LEU A 231 23.61 -1.55 3.10
CA LEU A 231 24.71 -0.78 3.64
C LEU A 231 25.68 -0.39 2.51
N THR A 232 26.05 0.89 2.42
CA THR A 232 27.23 1.30 1.63
C THR A 232 28.33 1.83 2.53
N ASP A 233 29.59 1.68 2.11
CA ASP A 233 30.77 2.18 2.83
C ASP A 233 30.62 3.66 3.21
N GLY A 234 30.29 4.53 2.24
CA GLY A 234 30.19 5.97 2.47
C GLY A 234 29.22 6.35 3.59
N ALA A 235 28.06 5.69 3.64
CA ALA A 235 27.04 5.91 4.65
C ALA A 235 27.43 5.31 6.01
N VAL A 236 28.01 4.11 6.04
CA VAL A 236 28.51 3.46 7.26
C VAL A 236 29.60 4.30 7.92
N THR A 237 30.60 4.70 7.14
CA THR A 237 31.72 5.56 7.56
C THR A 237 31.21 6.93 8.02
N SER A 238 30.20 7.47 7.35
CA SER A 238 29.56 8.74 7.74
C SER A 238 28.76 8.62 9.03
N PHE A 239 28.13 7.48 9.31
CA PHE A 239 27.33 7.28 10.50
C PHE A 239 28.19 7.03 11.74
N PHE A 240 29.13 6.09 11.69
CA PHE A 240 29.94 5.67 12.83
C PHE A 240 31.19 6.53 13.03
N LYS A 241 31.18 7.40 14.05
CA LYS A 241 32.27 8.34 14.34
C LYS A 241 33.36 7.68 15.18
N PRO A 242 34.66 7.93 14.91
CA PRO A 242 35.76 7.29 15.63
C PRO A 242 35.68 7.44 17.16
N ASN A 243 35.24 8.61 17.65
CA ASN A 243 35.22 8.97 19.08
C ASN A 243 34.05 8.37 19.87
N ALA A 244 33.12 7.66 19.23
CA ALA A 244 32.01 7.00 19.93
C ALA A 244 32.52 5.81 20.75
N LYS A 245 32.10 5.72 22.01
CA LYS A 245 32.51 4.67 22.95
C LYS A 245 31.90 3.30 22.61
N ARG A 246 30.70 3.31 22.03
CA ARG A 246 29.97 2.10 21.61
C ARG A 246 29.42 2.29 20.21
N LYS A 247 29.60 1.28 19.36
CA LYS A 247 29.11 1.26 17.98
C LYS A 247 28.56 -0.13 17.72
N ALA A 248 27.29 -0.20 17.38
CA ALA A 248 26.61 -1.45 17.09
C ALA A 248 25.87 -1.39 15.75
N ILE A 249 25.85 -2.50 15.02
CA ILE A 249 25.07 -2.64 13.79
C ILE A 249 24.32 -3.96 13.75
N VAL A 250 23.10 -3.93 13.23
CA VAL A 250 22.32 -5.12 12.86
C VAL A 250 21.97 -5.04 11.38
N SER A 251 22.35 -6.03 10.59
CA SER A 251 22.05 -6.07 9.16
C SER A 251 21.94 -7.52 8.65
N ARG A 252 21.66 -7.68 7.36
CA ARG A 252 21.72 -8.97 6.66
C ARG A 252 23.18 -9.40 6.49
N GLN A 253 23.44 -10.70 6.50
CA GLN A 253 24.79 -11.25 6.31
C GLN A 253 25.46 -10.77 5.00
N PRO A 254 24.79 -10.75 3.82
CA PRO A 254 25.39 -10.24 2.59
C PRO A 254 25.85 -8.78 2.72
N ALA A 255 24.99 -7.90 3.24
CA ALA A 255 25.32 -6.48 3.45
C ALA A 255 26.47 -6.27 4.44
N LEU A 256 26.53 -7.06 5.53
CA LEU A 256 27.64 -7.00 6.48
C LEU A 256 28.97 -7.41 5.85
N ASN A 257 28.96 -8.49 5.07
CA ASN A 257 30.16 -9.00 4.41
C ASN A 257 30.64 -8.06 3.30
N ALA A 258 29.73 -7.48 2.52
CA ALA A 258 30.05 -6.53 1.46
C ALA A 258 30.71 -5.25 1.99
N GLN A 259 30.45 -4.88 3.26
CA GLN A 259 30.99 -3.66 3.90
C GLN A 259 31.96 -3.97 5.05
N ALA A 260 32.64 -5.12 5.03
CA ALA A 260 33.47 -5.60 6.13
C ALA A 260 34.57 -4.60 6.55
N LYS A 261 35.27 -3.96 5.60
CA LYS A 261 36.31 -2.97 5.89
C LYS A 261 35.74 -1.71 6.55
N ALA A 262 34.62 -1.19 6.05
CA ALA A 262 33.95 -0.02 6.62
C ALA A 262 33.43 -0.29 8.04
N LEU A 263 33.07 -1.56 8.32
CA LEU A 263 32.57 -2.02 9.62
C LEU A 263 33.67 -2.47 10.59
N ALA A 264 34.92 -2.63 10.16
CA ALA A 264 36.02 -3.02 11.05
C ALA A 264 36.16 -2.16 12.34
N PRO A 265 35.86 -0.83 12.35
CA PRO A 265 35.86 -0.02 13.57
C PRO A 265 34.62 -0.15 14.45
N VAL A 266 33.63 -0.97 14.06
CA VAL A 266 32.36 -1.21 14.77
C VAL A 266 32.52 -2.46 15.66
N GLY A 267 32.54 -2.25 16.97
CA GLY A 267 32.86 -3.33 17.92
C GLY A 267 31.74 -4.35 18.16
N GLU A 268 30.53 -4.08 17.69
CA GLU A 268 29.36 -4.93 17.91
C GLU A 268 28.61 -5.12 16.58
N VAL A 269 28.82 -6.26 15.91
CA VAL A 269 28.24 -6.56 14.59
C VAL A 269 27.32 -7.77 14.71
N TYR A 270 26.08 -7.62 14.26
CA TYR A 270 25.04 -8.62 14.47
C TYR A 270 24.21 -8.88 13.23
N ARG A 271 23.68 -10.10 13.14
CA ARG A 271 22.65 -10.54 12.18
C ARG A 271 21.45 -11.13 12.92
N LEU A 272 20.31 -11.28 12.26
CA LEU A 272 19.19 -12.04 12.82
C LEU A 272 19.57 -13.52 12.95
N LYS A 273 19.07 -14.17 14.00
CA LYS A 273 19.29 -15.60 14.26
C LYS A 273 18.72 -16.48 13.16
N ASP A 274 19.46 -17.53 12.79
CA ASP A 274 19.01 -18.51 11.79
C ASP A 274 17.66 -19.16 12.13
N ALA A 275 17.39 -19.42 13.42
CA ALA A 275 16.11 -19.99 13.86
C ALA A 275 14.90 -19.12 13.50
N LEU A 276 15.06 -17.79 13.42
CA LEU A 276 13.98 -16.88 13.01
C LEU A 276 13.81 -16.89 11.49
N LEU A 277 14.92 -16.93 10.75
CA LEU A 277 14.91 -17.02 9.28
C LEU A 277 14.26 -18.32 8.81
N ASN A 278 14.62 -19.44 9.45
CA ASN A 278 14.05 -20.76 9.14
C ASN A 278 12.55 -20.85 9.44
N ALA A 279 12.10 -20.24 10.56
CA ALA A 279 10.68 -20.20 10.89
C ALA A 279 9.87 -19.38 9.87
N GLU A 280 10.46 -18.33 9.30
CA GLU A 280 9.87 -17.55 8.21
C GLU A 280 9.72 -18.41 6.94
N ASP A 281 10.74 -19.21 6.60
CA ASP A 281 10.71 -20.13 5.46
C ASP A 281 9.62 -21.21 5.61
N ASP A 282 9.50 -21.82 6.80
CA ASP A 282 8.46 -22.81 7.08
C ASP A 282 7.05 -22.22 6.92
N LEU A 283 6.84 -21.00 7.42
CA LEU A 283 5.55 -20.29 7.29
C LEU A 283 5.25 -19.91 5.84
N ASN A 284 6.26 -19.54 5.05
CA ASN A 284 6.08 -19.22 3.63
C ASN A 284 5.76 -20.47 2.79
N GLY A 285 6.27 -21.64 3.18
CA GLY A 285 5.95 -22.92 2.54
C GLY A 285 4.52 -23.43 2.77
N LEU A 286 3.87 -23.01 3.86
CA LEU A 286 2.51 -23.45 4.22
C LEU A 286 1.39 -22.70 3.46
N ASP A 287 1.65 -21.46 3.02
CA ASP A 287 0.62 -20.60 2.42
C ASP A 287 0.37 -20.82 0.93
N GLY A 288 1.01 -21.82 0.31
CA GLY A 288 0.79 -22.14 -1.10
C GLY A 288 1.09 -20.97 -2.06
N SER A 289 1.81 -19.94 -1.60
CA SER A 289 2.49 -19.01 -2.51
C SER A 289 3.39 -19.87 -3.38
N PRO A 290 3.27 -19.82 -4.73
CA PRO A 290 4.10 -20.65 -5.56
C PRO A 290 5.55 -20.35 -5.22
N SER A 291 6.24 -21.33 -4.64
CA SER A 291 7.69 -21.32 -4.62
C SER A 291 8.12 -21.19 -6.08
N ALA A 292 9.01 -20.24 -6.34
CA ALA A 292 9.69 -20.14 -7.62
C ALA A 292 10.44 -21.46 -7.88
N SER A 293 9.77 -22.42 -8.49
CA SER A 293 10.35 -23.66 -8.95
C SER A 293 9.57 -24.13 -10.18
N ASP A 294 10.34 -24.19 -11.26
CA ASP A 294 10.07 -24.77 -12.57
C ASP A 294 8.94 -24.10 -13.37
N TYR A 295 9.27 -22.98 -14.06
CA TYR A 295 8.96 -22.68 -15.48
C TYR A 295 9.46 -21.25 -15.81
N ASP A 296 10.53 -21.17 -16.60
CA ASP A 296 11.11 -20.01 -17.32
C ASP A 296 11.21 -18.64 -16.62
N ILE A 297 12.44 -18.32 -16.18
CA ILE A 297 13.06 -16.99 -15.94
C ILE A 297 12.06 -15.82 -15.86
N VAL A 298 11.41 -15.66 -14.72
CA VAL A 298 10.70 -14.44 -14.34
C VAL A 298 11.42 -13.90 -13.11
N THR A 299 12.23 -12.86 -13.27
CA THR A 299 12.72 -12.09 -12.12
C THR A 299 11.54 -11.30 -11.56
N ASP A 300 10.76 -11.95 -10.70
CA ASP A 300 9.92 -11.29 -9.71
C ASP A 300 10.83 -10.51 -8.75
N LEU A 301 10.38 -9.35 -8.27
CA LEU A 301 11.11 -8.55 -7.28
C LEU A 301 11.56 -9.46 -6.12
N PRO A 302 12.83 -9.43 -5.69
CA PRO A 302 13.29 -10.29 -4.62
C PRO A 302 12.48 -9.99 -3.36
N ALA A 303 11.74 -10.98 -2.88
CA ALA A 303 11.17 -10.94 -1.54
C ALA A 303 12.35 -10.95 -0.58
N LEU A 304 12.53 -9.86 0.16
CA LEU A 304 13.57 -9.76 1.17
C LEU A 304 13.22 -10.75 2.27
N LYS A 305 14.21 -11.54 2.69
CA LYS A 305 14.07 -12.47 3.81
C LYS A 305 14.65 -11.86 5.08
N GLY A 306 14.00 -12.06 6.20
CA GLY A 306 14.52 -11.76 7.52
C GLY A 306 14.39 -10.31 7.98
N LEU A 307 15.19 -9.39 7.44
CA LEU A 307 15.32 -8.03 7.99
C LEU A 307 14.84 -6.97 6.99
N HIS A 308 13.84 -6.18 7.41
CA HIS A 308 13.35 -5.02 6.67
C HIS A 308 13.37 -3.71 7.48
N ALA A 309 13.56 -3.80 8.79
CA ALA A 309 13.61 -2.67 9.69
C ALA A 309 14.76 -1.72 9.34
N LYS A 310 14.45 -0.42 9.40
CA LYS A 310 15.44 0.65 9.25
C LYS A 310 15.25 1.64 10.39
N PHE A 311 16.18 1.65 11.32
CA PHE A 311 16.20 2.66 12.37
C PHE A 311 17.60 2.86 12.94
N TYR A 312 17.79 4.03 13.56
CA TYR A 312 19.09 4.49 14.01
C TYR A 312 18.94 5.13 15.39
N VAL A 313 19.85 4.84 16.31
CA VAL A 313 19.86 5.41 17.67
C VAL A 313 21.21 6.06 17.92
N GLN A 314 21.22 7.27 18.48
CA GLN A 314 22.44 7.94 18.94
C GLN A 314 22.24 8.51 20.35
N ASP A 315 23.12 8.11 21.26
CA ASP A 315 23.11 8.56 22.65
C ASP A 315 23.95 9.84 22.79
N HIS A 316 23.35 10.91 23.27
CA HIS A 316 23.99 12.19 23.58
C HIS A 316 23.52 12.65 24.96
N ALA A 317 24.14 12.06 26.00
CA ALA A 317 23.65 12.15 27.37
C ALA A 317 23.35 13.60 27.80
N PRO A 318 22.22 13.84 28.50
CA PRO A 318 21.30 12.85 29.08
C PRO A 318 20.20 12.35 28.12
N ARG A 319 20.29 12.64 26.82
CA ARG A 319 19.25 12.31 25.83
C ARG A 319 19.73 11.24 24.85
N ALA A 320 18.78 10.66 24.13
CA ALA A 320 19.04 9.87 22.94
C ALA A 320 18.06 10.28 21.84
N THR A 321 18.51 10.22 20.59
CA THR A 321 17.68 10.48 19.42
C THR A 321 17.59 9.22 18.59
N VAL A 322 16.38 8.95 18.10
CA VAL A 322 16.05 7.80 17.27
C VAL A 322 15.45 8.26 15.96
N TRP A 323 15.84 7.64 14.86
CA TRP A 323 15.27 7.86 13.53
C TRP A 323 14.70 6.55 13.03
N LEU A 324 13.45 6.55 12.55
CA LEU A 324 12.78 5.37 11.99
C LEU A 324 12.10 5.72 10.68
N GLY A 325 12.10 4.81 9.71
CA GLY A 325 11.32 4.98 8.47
C GLY A 325 11.91 4.21 7.29
N SER A 326 11.92 4.83 6.11
CA SER A 326 12.21 4.13 4.86
C SER A 326 13.66 4.12 4.42
N ALA A 327 14.50 4.98 4.98
CA ALA A 327 15.88 5.19 4.54
C ALA A 327 16.81 4.06 5.03
N ASN A 328 17.40 3.32 4.09
CA ASN A 328 18.52 2.43 4.37
C ASN A 328 19.79 3.22 4.72
N LEU A 329 20.77 2.58 5.34
CA LEU A 329 22.08 3.17 5.60
C LEU A 329 22.97 3.08 4.36
N THR A 330 22.51 3.70 3.27
CA THR A 330 23.20 3.73 1.98
C THR A 330 23.37 5.17 1.52
N ASP A 331 24.39 5.42 0.69
CA ASP A 331 24.64 6.76 0.15
C ASP A 331 23.42 7.26 -0.62
N ALA A 332 22.78 6.40 -1.41
CA ALA A 332 21.59 6.72 -2.19
C ALA A 332 20.44 7.26 -1.31
N ALA A 333 20.18 6.66 -0.15
CA ALA A 333 19.09 7.08 0.75
C ALA A 333 19.20 8.55 1.22
N PHE A 334 20.43 9.08 1.28
CA PHE A 334 20.70 10.45 1.76
C PHE A 334 21.19 11.39 0.64
N THR A 335 21.42 10.89 -0.59
CA THR A 335 21.99 11.67 -1.70
C THR A 335 21.19 11.62 -3.01
N THR A 336 20.43 10.56 -3.31
CA THR A 336 19.67 10.43 -4.58
C THR A 336 18.22 10.00 -4.41
N ASN A 337 17.88 9.13 -3.47
CA ASN A 337 16.52 8.68 -3.21
C ASN A 337 15.65 9.78 -2.58
N ILE A 338 14.34 9.59 -2.66
CA ILE A 338 13.34 10.23 -1.81
C ILE A 338 12.96 9.23 -0.72
N ASP A 339 13.17 9.60 0.53
CA ASP A 339 12.88 8.78 1.70
C ASP A 339 12.20 9.62 2.79
N LEU A 340 11.58 8.97 3.76
CA LEU A 340 10.97 9.62 4.92
C LEU A 340 11.41 8.93 6.21
N LEU A 341 11.85 9.72 7.17
CA LEU A 341 12.15 9.31 8.54
C LEU A 341 11.32 10.12 9.53
N VAL A 342 11.07 9.56 10.70
CA VAL A 342 10.62 10.28 11.90
C VAL A 342 11.78 10.32 12.88
N GLN A 343 12.20 11.52 13.28
CA GLN A 343 13.16 11.74 14.34
C GLN A 343 12.40 11.92 15.66
N LEU A 344 12.72 11.13 16.68
CA LEU A 344 12.16 11.22 18.03
C LEU A 344 13.28 11.32 19.07
N THR A 345 13.13 12.17 20.09
CA THR A 345 14.14 12.35 21.15
C THR A 345 13.55 12.11 22.53
N GLY A 346 14.25 11.34 23.34
CA GLY A 346 13.82 10.91 24.68
C GLY A 346 14.98 10.84 25.67
N SER A 347 14.72 10.36 26.88
CA SER A 347 15.76 10.06 27.87
C SER A 347 16.66 8.92 27.38
N VAL A 348 17.98 9.04 27.54
CA VAL A 348 18.92 7.94 27.19
C VAL A 348 18.63 6.66 27.97
N HIS A 349 18.01 6.77 29.16
CA HIS A 349 17.64 5.64 30.00
C HIS A 349 16.38 4.89 29.55
N GLU A 350 15.64 5.44 28.58
CA GLU A 350 14.37 4.87 28.10
C GLU A 350 14.42 4.49 26.61
N VAL A 351 15.18 5.26 25.81
CA VAL A 351 15.26 5.10 24.35
C VAL A 351 16.68 4.98 23.80
N GLY A 352 17.69 4.99 24.68
CA GLY A 352 19.10 4.89 24.26
C GLY A 352 19.50 3.52 23.74
N VAL A 353 20.75 3.40 23.29
CA VAL A 353 21.26 2.17 22.64
C VAL A 353 21.13 0.95 23.55
N GLU A 354 21.44 1.07 24.85
CA GLU A 354 21.32 -0.03 25.81
C GLU A 354 19.86 -0.49 26.02
N CYS A 355 18.89 0.42 25.84
CA CYS A 355 17.47 0.12 25.99
C CYS A 355 16.90 -0.66 24.80
N VAL A 356 17.55 -0.58 23.63
CA VAL A 356 17.14 -1.27 22.40
C VAL A 356 17.94 -2.55 22.20
N LEU A 357 19.25 -2.51 22.45
CA LEU A 357 20.18 -3.62 22.27
C LEU A 357 21.06 -3.77 23.52
N ALA A 358 20.54 -4.50 24.51
CA ALA A 358 21.24 -4.72 25.78
C ALA A 358 22.47 -5.62 25.60
N LYS A 359 23.61 -5.22 26.19
CA LYS A 359 24.86 -6.00 26.07
C LYS A 359 24.79 -7.39 26.68
N LYS A 360 24.03 -7.54 27.76
CA LYS A 360 23.86 -8.82 28.46
C LYS A 360 22.79 -9.72 27.86
N GLY A 361 22.08 -9.26 26.83
CA GLY A 361 20.91 -9.95 26.33
C GLY A 361 19.69 -9.73 27.22
N ARG A 362 18.54 -9.44 26.62
CA ARG A 362 17.22 -9.47 27.26
C ARG A 362 16.22 -10.12 26.33
N LYS A 363 15.28 -10.88 26.89
CA LYS A 363 14.29 -11.63 26.10
C LYS A 363 13.21 -10.76 25.47
N ASP A 364 13.12 -9.50 25.88
CA ASP A 364 12.08 -8.55 25.48
C ASP A 364 12.59 -7.42 24.57
N ASP A 365 13.85 -7.46 24.13
CA ASP A 365 14.43 -6.46 23.22
C ASP A 365 15.13 -7.10 22.00
N LEU A 366 15.76 -6.28 21.15
CA LEU A 366 16.41 -6.72 19.92
C LEU A 366 17.53 -7.74 20.16
N SER A 367 18.20 -7.71 21.32
CA SER A 367 19.29 -8.64 21.64
C SER A 367 18.83 -10.10 21.70
N TRP A 368 17.53 -10.36 21.84
CA TRP A 368 16.96 -11.70 21.74
C TRP A 368 16.89 -12.22 20.30
N LEU A 369 16.71 -11.34 19.32
CA LEU A 369 16.52 -11.70 17.92
C LEU A 369 17.82 -11.85 17.14
N VAL A 370 18.92 -11.28 17.67
CA VAL A 370 20.19 -11.19 16.96
C VAL A 370 21.26 -12.11 17.54
N GLU A 371 22.24 -12.43 16.72
CA GLU A 371 23.47 -13.11 17.10
C GLU A 371 24.69 -12.43 16.48
N GLN A 372 25.85 -12.62 17.09
CA GLN A 372 27.08 -12.01 16.63
C GLN A 372 27.45 -12.53 15.24
N HIS A 373 27.90 -11.61 14.38
CA HIS A 373 28.39 -11.94 13.05
C HIS A 373 29.87 -11.60 12.94
N ASP A 374 30.66 -12.60 12.54
CA ASP A 374 32.10 -12.42 12.30
C ASP A 374 32.31 -11.87 10.89
N LEU A 375 32.93 -10.69 10.81
CA LEU A 375 33.25 -10.06 9.53
C LEU A 375 34.40 -10.81 8.84
N PRO A 376 34.35 -10.98 7.51
CA PRO A 376 35.48 -11.49 6.74
C PRO A 376 36.66 -10.49 6.75
N ASP A 377 37.87 -10.99 6.51
CA ASP A 377 39.11 -10.18 6.47
C ASP A 377 39.13 -9.15 5.33
N HIS A 378 38.32 -9.38 4.31
CA HIS A 378 38.16 -8.54 3.12
C HIS A 378 36.68 -8.35 2.83
N ASP A 379 36.33 -7.24 2.18
CA ASP A 379 34.98 -7.07 1.66
C ASP A 379 34.62 -8.27 0.78
N GLY A 380 33.45 -8.86 1.04
CA GLY A 380 32.89 -9.90 0.20
C GLY A 380 32.48 -9.36 -1.17
N ASP A 381 31.88 -10.23 -1.98
CA ASP A 381 31.21 -9.80 -3.20
C ASP A 381 30.14 -8.75 -2.89
N SER A 382 29.84 -7.89 -3.87
CA SER A 382 28.75 -6.93 -3.77
C SER A 382 27.48 -7.65 -3.35
N ASP A 383 26.75 -7.06 -2.41
CA ASP A 383 25.48 -7.60 -1.97
C ASP A 383 24.53 -7.72 -3.19
N PRO A 384 24.11 -8.94 -3.57
CA PRO A 384 23.36 -9.15 -4.82
C PRO A 384 21.97 -8.51 -4.78
N GLU A 385 21.47 -8.16 -3.60
CA GLU A 385 20.19 -7.45 -3.44
C GLU A 385 20.38 -5.93 -3.27
N GLU A 386 21.63 -5.45 -3.19
CA GLU A 386 21.94 -4.03 -3.11
C GLU A 386 22.16 -3.40 -4.49
N GLY A 387 21.37 -2.36 -4.78
CA GLY A 387 21.46 -1.63 -6.04
C GLY A 387 20.37 -2.03 -7.02
N LEU A 388 20.54 -1.63 -8.28
CA LEU A 388 19.62 -1.97 -9.37
C LEU A 388 20.42 -2.43 -10.58
N ASP A 389 19.96 -3.48 -11.23
CA ASP A 389 20.56 -3.94 -12.47
C ASP A 389 20.28 -2.94 -13.62
N PRO A 390 21.12 -2.90 -14.68
CA PRO A 390 20.88 -2.05 -15.84
C PRO A 390 19.49 -2.22 -16.47
N ILE A 391 18.98 -3.46 -16.51
CA ILE A 391 17.64 -3.77 -17.01
C ILE A 391 16.53 -3.20 -16.12
N GLU A 392 16.74 -3.15 -14.79
CA GLU A 392 15.80 -2.54 -13.85
C GLU A 392 15.81 -1.02 -13.99
N HIS A 393 16.99 -0.42 -14.15
CA HIS A 393 17.10 1.00 -14.44
C HIS A 393 16.30 1.38 -15.70
N LEU A 394 16.52 0.65 -16.78
CA LEU A 394 15.80 0.82 -18.05
C LEU A 394 14.28 0.63 -17.88
N ALA A 395 13.86 -0.40 -17.15
CA ALA A 395 12.46 -0.69 -16.92
C ALA A 395 11.77 0.45 -16.14
N TYR A 396 12.39 0.99 -15.09
CA TYR A 396 11.84 2.14 -14.35
C TYR A 396 11.81 3.42 -15.19
N ASP A 397 12.77 3.63 -16.09
CA ASP A 397 12.78 4.78 -17.00
C ASP A 397 11.66 4.68 -18.05
N ILE A 398 11.40 3.48 -18.57
CA ILE A 398 10.26 3.22 -19.45
C ILE A 398 8.94 3.40 -18.68
N ALA A 399 8.83 2.87 -17.47
CA ALA A 399 7.63 2.99 -16.63
C ALA A 399 7.31 4.44 -16.24
N SER A 400 8.32 5.31 -16.14
CA SER A 400 8.17 6.73 -15.80
C SER A 400 7.60 7.59 -16.95
N ARG A 401 7.36 6.99 -18.13
CA ARG A 401 6.72 7.63 -19.30
C ARG A 401 5.19 7.65 -19.14
N SER A 402 4.51 8.47 -19.94
CA SER A 402 3.05 8.46 -19.99
C SER A 402 2.55 7.32 -20.87
N PHE A 403 1.69 6.49 -20.32
CA PHE A 403 0.97 5.42 -21.02
C PHE A 403 -0.48 5.83 -21.18
N LYS A 404 -1.03 5.65 -22.38
CA LYS A 404 -2.44 5.90 -22.68
C LYS A 404 -3.04 4.70 -23.35
N ILE A 405 -4.29 4.40 -23.05
CA ILE A 405 -5.09 3.43 -23.79
C ILE A 405 -6.24 4.19 -24.43
N LEU A 406 -6.37 4.09 -25.76
CA LEU A 406 -7.52 4.60 -26.50
C LEU A 406 -8.48 3.44 -26.71
N CYS A 407 -9.65 3.50 -26.08
CA CYS A 407 -10.70 2.50 -26.22
C CYS A 407 -11.72 2.93 -27.27
N SER A 408 -12.12 1.99 -28.13
CA SER A 408 -13.20 2.17 -29.10
C SER A 408 -14.07 0.93 -29.21
N GLU A 409 -15.37 1.12 -29.38
CA GLU A 409 -16.33 0.03 -29.57
C GLU A 409 -16.48 -0.27 -31.07
N GLY A 410 -16.32 -1.54 -31.44
CA GLY A 410 -16.52 -2.05 -32.79
C GLY A 410 -17.64 -3.12 -32.83
N ALA A 411 -17.93 -3.62 -34.03
CA ALA A 411 -19.00 -4.61 -34.24
C ALA A 411 -18.75 -5.95 -33.50
N ASP A 412 -17.49 -6.35 -33.37
CA ASP A 412 -17.06 -7.63 -32.78
C ASP A 412 -16.51 -7.48 -31.35
N GLY A 413 -16.71 -6.32 -30.72
CA GLY A 413 -16.23 -5.99 -29.38
C GLY A 413 -15.34 -4.76 -29.33
N TRP A 414 -14.68 -4.56 -28.18
CA TRP A 414 -13.84 -3.39 -27.95
C TRP A 414 -12.44 -3.56 -28.54
N THR A 415 -11.85 -2.43 -28.93
CA THR A 415 -10.43 -2.29 -29.29
C THR A 415 -9.75 -1.37 -28.30
N ALA A 416 -8.54 -1.73 -27.88
CA ALA A 416 -7.68 -0.93 -27.02
C ALA A 416 -6.33 -0.69 -27.71
N ASP A 417 -6.02 0.57 -27.97
CA ASP A 417 -4.74 1.00 -28.54
C ASP A 417 -3.87 1.63 -27.46
N LEU A 418 -2.75 0.97 -27.15
CA LEU A 418 -1.71 1.52 -26.27
C LEU A 418 -0.88 2.56 -27.01
N VAL A 419 -0.61 3.68 -26.34
CA VAL A 419 0.35 4.71 -26.77
C VAL A 419 1.28 5.04 -25.61
N ILE A 420 2.58 4.86 -25.84
CA ILE A 420 3.65 5.24 -24.91
C ILE A 420 4.28 6.54 -25.40
N ALA A 421 4.18 7.60 -24.60
CA ALA A 421 4.75 8.89 -24.93
C ALA A 421 6.29 8.85 -24.96
N ASN A 422 6.90 9.64 -25.85
CA ASN A 422 8.35 9.79 -25.99
C ASN A 422 9.07 8.45 -26.21
N TRP A 423 8.49 7.54 -26.99
CA TRP A 423 9.08 6.24 -27.30
C TRP A 423 10.29 6.33 -28.23
N HIS A 424 11.47 6.39 -27.63
CA HIS A 424 12.75 6.38 -28.35
C HIS A 424 13.77 5.50 -27.60
N PRO A 425 13.54 4.18 -27.51
CA PRO A 425 14.49 3.29 -26.86
C PRO A 425 15.73 3.10 -27.75
N GLU A 426 16.83 2.63 -27.15
CA GLU A 426 18.00 2.20 -27.92
C GLU A 426 17.67 1.00 -28.82
N PRO A 427 18.38 0.80 -29.95
CA PRO A 427 18.08 -0.29 -30.88
C PRO A 427 18.13 -1.70 -30.28
N ALA A 428 18.90 -1.90 -29.19
CA ALA A 428 19.01 -3.18 -28.49
C ALA A 428 17.81 -3.49 -27.59
N VAL A 429 16.94 -2.50 -27.33
CA VAL A 429 15.82 -2.61 -26.41
C VAL A 429 14.56 -3.03 -27.16
N ALA A 430 14.00 -4.18 -26.79
CA ALA A 430 12.71 -4.64 -27.25
C ALA A 430 11.68 -4.53 -26.12
N ALA A 431 10.42 -4.25 -26.49
CA ALA A 431 9.31 -4.28 -25.55
C ALA A 431 8.11 -5.02 -26.12
N ARG A 432 7.41 -5.74 -25.24
CA ARG A 432 6.13 -6.38 -25.50
C ARG A 432 5.15 -5.98 -24.42
N ALA A 433 3.88 -5.83 -24.78
CA ALA A 433 2.84 -5.38 -23.87
C ALA A 433 1.63 -6.31 -23.88
N ARG A 434 0.87 -6.27 -22.78
CA ARG A 434 -0.39 -6.97 -22.62
C ARG A 434 -1.25 -6.28 -21.56
N LEU A 435 -2.55 -6.11 -21.79
CA LEU A 435 -3.49 -5.75 -20.74
C LEU A 435 -3.51 -6.83 -19.67
N LEU A 436 -3.42 -6.49 -18.38
CA LEU A 436 -3.24 -7.43 -17.27
C LEU A 436 -4.36 -8.49 -17.19
N SER A 437 -5.59 -8.10 -17.52
CA SER A 437 -6.82 -8.91 -17.58
C SER A 437 -6.78 -10.09 -18.55
N LEU A 438 -6.04 -9.99 -19.65
CA LEU A 438 -5.99 -10.99 -20.71
C LEU A 438 -5.25 -12.29 -20.27
N PRO A 439 -5.13 -13.33 -21.12
CA PRO A 439 -4.17 -14.41 -20.91
C PRO A 439 -2.75 -14.06 -21.40
N LYS A 440 -1.71 -14.70 -20.85
CA LYS A 440 -0.29 -14.49 -21.23
C LYS A 440 -0.01 -14.65 -22.73
N SER A 441 -0.81 -15.44 -23.45
CA SER A 441 -0.70 -15.64 -24.90
C SER A 441 -1.07 -14.40 -25.73
N ARG A 442 -1.83 -13.45 -25.18
CA ARG A 442 -2.29 -12.21 -25.86
C ARG A 442 -1.25 -11.07 -25.76
N VAL A 443 0.03 -11.42 -25.81
CA VAL A 443 1.13 -10.46 -25.76
C VAL A 443 1.47 -9.90 -27.15
N THR A 444 1.53 -8.57 -27.27
CA THR A 444 1.74 -7.86 -28.53
C THR A 444 3.08 -7.11 -28.49
N PRO A 445 3.90 -7.12 -29.56
CA PRO A 445 5.07 -6.26 -29.66
C PRO A 445 4.71 -4.78 -29.53
N VAL A 446 5.57 -3.99 -28.90
CA VAL A 446 5.43 -2.53 -28.86
C VAL A 446 6.26 -1.93 -29.99
N GLU A 447 5.60 -1.50 -31.06
CA GLU A 447 6.24 -0.92 -32.24
C GLU A 447 6.03 0.60 -32.23
N ASN A 448 7.12 1.36 -32.28
CA ASN A 448 7.08 2.84 -32.23
C ASN A 448 6.20 3.37 -31.07
N GLY A 449 6.23 2.67 -29.93
CA GLY A 449 5.48 3.03 -28.72
C GLY A 449 4.00 2.64 -28.78
N GLN A 450 3.59 1.77 -29.70
CA GLN A 450 2.20 1.40 -29.92
C GLN A 450 2.00 -0.12 -29.86
N ALA A 451 0.84 -0.54 -29.34
CA ALA A 451 0.36 -1.91 -29.38
C ALA A 451 -1.17 -1.92 -29.39
N THR A 452 -1.78 -2.87 -30.09
CA THR A 452 -3.25 -2.94 -30.23
C THR A 452 -3.77 -4.30 -29.78
N TRP A 453 -4.91 -4.29 -29.10
CA TRP A 453 -5.70 -5.49 -28.81
C TRP A 453 -7.14 -5.29 -29.28
N THR A 454 -7.65 -6.25 -30.06
CA THR A 454 -9.02 -6.26 -30.60
C THR A 454 -9.86 -7.37 -29.98
N ASN A 455 -11.17 -7.38 -30.28
CA ASN A 455 -12.14 -8.38 -29.83
C ASN A 455 -12.11 -8.52 -28.29
N LEU A 456 -12.11 -7.38 -27.59
CA LEU A 456 -12.10 -7.31 -26.14
C LEU A 456 -13.53 -7.30 -25.61
N ALA A 457 -13.77 -8.08 -24.56
CA ALA A 457 -14.95 -7.91 -23.73
C ALA A 457 -14.79 -6.67 -22.83
N LEU A 458 -15.90 -6.22 -22.24
CA LEU A 458 -15.90 -5.04 -21.36
C LEU A 458 -14.96 -5.23 -20.15
N GLU A 459 -14.93 -6.45 -19.60
CA GLU A 459 -14.07 -6.84 -18.48
C GLU A 459 -12.59 -7.02 -18.84
N ASP A 460 -12.27 -7.15 -20.13
CA ASP A 460 -10.87 -7.24 -20.58
C ASP A 460 -10.21 -5.86 -20.54
N ILE A 461 -10.97 -4.77 -20.51
CA ILE A 461 -10.41 -3.43 -20.45
C ILE A 461 -9.91 -3.15 -19.02
N THR A 462 -8.64 -2.81 -18.90
CA THR A 462 -8.02 -2.40 -17.64
C THR A 462 -6.91 -1.39 -17.95
N PRO A 463 -6.67 -0.40 -17.08
CA PRO A 463 -5.54 0.50 -17.26
C PRO A 463 -4.21 -0.20 -16.97
N PHE A 464 -4.24 -1.36 -16.31
CA PHE A 464 -3.02 -2.09 -15.97
C PHE A 464 -2.44 -2.82 -17.18
N VAL A 465 -1.24 -2.43 -17.59
CA VAL A 465 -0.51 -3.00 -18.71
C VAL A 465 0.77 -3.65 -18.20
N VAL A 466 0.93 -4.94 -18.46
CA VAL A 466 2.21 -5.63 -18.28
C VAL A 466 3.09 -5.29 -19.47
N VAL A 467 4.25 -4.72 -19.21
CA VAL A 467 5.29 -4.45 -20.21
C VAL A 467 6.50 -5.31 -19.90
N THR A 468 6.88 -6.17 -20.84
CA THR A 468 8.11 -6.95 -20.79
C THR A 468 9.18 -6.19 -21.58
N VAL A 469 10.21 -5.73 -20.89
CA VAL A 469 11.38 -5.04 -21.47
C VAL A 469 12.53 -6.03 -21.55
N SER A 470 13.17 -6.12 -22.71
CA SER A 470 14.34 -6.96 -22.92
C SER A 470 15.49 -6.14 -23.51
N SER A 471 16.70 -6.33 -22.98
CA SER A 471 17.92 -5.70 -23.47
C SER A 471 19.12 -6.59 -23.15
N GLU A 472 20.02 -6.78 -24.11
CA GLU A 472 21.31 -7.49 -23.92
C GLU A 472 21.19 -8.88 -23.25
N GLY A 473 20.11 -9.60 -23.54
CA GLY A 473 19.84 -10.94 -22.97
C GLY A 473 19.17 -10.93 -21.58
N ALA A 474 19.06 -9.77 -20.93
CA ALA A 474 18.27 -9.59 -19.72
C ALA A 474 16.81 -9.22 -20.07
N THR A 475 15.87 -9.64 -19.23
CA THR A 475 14.45 -9.31 -19.38
C THR A 475 13.84 -8.95 -18.03
N ARG A 476 12.94 -7.97 -18.02
CA ARG A 476 12.20 -7.54 -16.84
C ARG A 476 10.73 -7.27 -17.19
N ASN A 477 9.83 -7.81 -16.37
CA ASN A 477 8.41 -7.45 -16.42
C ASN A 477 8.14 -6.29 -15.48
N ILE A 478 7.37 -5.33 -15.94
CA ILE A 478 6.81 -4.24 -15.13
C ILE A 478 5.31 -4.15 -15.34
N LEU A 479 4.59 -3.81 -14.29
CA LEU A 479 3.19 -3.42 -14.39
C LEU A 479 3.09 -1.91 -14.29
N VAL A 480 2.47 -1.29 -15.28
CA VAL A 480 2.18 0.14 -15.31
C VAL A 480 0.69 0.37 -15.39
N ARG A 481 0.24 1.54 -14.95
CA ARG A 481 -1.13 1.99 -15.10
C ARG A 481 -1.21 3.09 -16.16
N ALA A 482 -1.91 2.80 -17.25
CA ALA A 482 -2.21 3.75 -18.31
C ALA A 482 -3.43 4.63 -18.01
N ASP A 483 -3.47 5.81 -18.63
CA ASP A 483 -4.67 6.65 -18.68
C ASP A 483 -5.59 6.15 -19.80
N ILE A 484 -6.80 5.69 -19.45
CA ILE A 484 -7.79 5.25 -20.44
C ILE A 484 -8.56 6.47 -20.96
N HIS A 485 -8.64 6.58 -22.28
CA HIS A 485 -9.53 7.50 -22.99
C HIS A 485 -10.62 6.69 -23.69
N GLY A 486 -11.88 7.10 -23.48
CA GLY A 486 -13.02 6.28 -23.88
C GLY A 486 -13.27 5.09 -22.93
N ASP A 487 -12.94 5.23 -21.64
CA ASP A 487 -13.22 4.19 -20.63
C ASP A 487 -14.73 3.91 -20.62
N PRO A 488 -15.16 2.65 -20.81
CA PRO A 488 -16.59 2.34 -20.83
C PRO A 488 -17.25 2.60 -19.47
N ASP A 489 -18.28 3.46 -19.44
CA ASP A 489 -18.98 3.87 -18.21
C ASP A 489 -19.56 2.71 -17.38
N ASP A 490 -19.83 1.56 -18.02
CA ASP A 490 -20.44 0.40 -17.40
C ASP A 490 -19.44 -0.68 -16.94
N ARG A 491 -18.13 -0.49 -17.15
CA ARG A 491 -17.12 -1.53 -16.86
C ARG A 491 -17.08 -1.97 -15.40
N ARG A 492 -16.95 -1.03 -14.46
CA ARG A 492 -16.92 -1.34 -13.02
C ARG A 492 -18.24 -1.94 -12.54
N LYS A 493 -19.36 -1.53 -13.13
CA LYS A 493 -20.70 -2.01 -12.79
C LYS A 493 -20.91 -3.44 -13.27
N SER A 494 -20.48 -3.75 -14.49
CA SER A 494 -20.53 -5.10 -15.07
C SER A 494 -19.78 -6.11 -14.21
N VAL A 495 -18.63 -5.70 -13.64
CA VAL A 495 -17.85 -6.53 -12.71
C VAL A 495 -18.63 -6.90 -11.44
N ILE A 496 -19.37 -5.96 -10.85
CA ILE A 496 -20.24 -6.24 -9.67
C ILE A 496 -21.41 -7.14 -10.08
N ALA A 497 -22.11 -6.81 -11.16
CA ALA A 497 -23.28 -7.56 -11.61
C ALA A 497 -22.96 -9.04 -11.85
N ARG A 498 -21.80 -9.34 -12.46
CA ARG A 498 -21.34 -10.72 -12.69
C ARG A 498 -20.95 -11.48 -11.41
N ALA A 499 -20.61 -10.76 -10.34
CA ALA A 499 -20.32 -11.35 -9.03
C ALA A 499 -21.60 -11.72 -8.27
N ILE A 500 -22.75 -11.12 -8.62
CA ILE A 500 -24.05 -11.41 -8.03
C ILE A 500 -24.73 -12.50 -8.88
N ARG A 501 -24.63 -13.76 -8.46
CA ARG A 501 -25.14 -14.91 -9.24
C ARG A 501 -26.39 -15.55 -8.63
N SER A 502 -26.74 -15.16 -7.42
CA SER A 502 -27.86 -15.71 -6.66
C SER A 502 -28.57 -14.63 -5.86
N ARG A 503 -29.76 -14.97 -5.36
CA ARG A 503 -30.52 -14.12 -4.42
C ARG A 503 -29.74 -13.79 -3.16
N ASP A 504 -28.99 -14.76 -2.62
CA ASP A 504 -28.21 -14.55 -1.41
C ASP A 504 -27.05 -13.57 -1.66
N ASP A 505 -26.41 -13.64 -2.83
CA ASP A 505 -25.37 -12.67 -3.22
C ASP A 505 -25.93 -11.26 -3.31
N PHE A 506 -27.15 -11.13 -3.85
CA PHE A 506 -27.83 -9.84 -3.98
C PHE A 506 -28.15 -9.24 -2.60
N MET A 507 -28.66 -10.06 -1.67
CA MET A 507 -28.98 -9.59 -0.32
C MET A 507 -27.73 -9.18 0.48
N ARG A 508 -26.63 -9.93 0.35
CA ARG A 508 -25.35 -9.56 0.97
C ARG A 508 -24.77 -8.29 0.36
N TYR A 509 -24.81 -8.15 -0.96
CA TYR A 509 -24.43 -6.90 -1.65
C TYR A 509 -25.25 -5.71 -1.14
N LEU A 510 -26.56 -5.85 -1.01
CA LEU A 510 -27.45 -4.81 -0.48
C LEU A 510 -27.09 -4.47 0.97
N ALA A 511 -26.80 -5.48 1.80
CA ALA A 511 -26.40 -5.28 3.18
C ALA A 511 -25.07 -4.52 3.29
N ALA A 512 -24.07 -4.93 2.50
CA ALA A 512 -22.78 -4.27 2.36
C ALA A 512 -22.95 -2.80 1.97
N LEU A 513 -23.74 -2.53 0.93
CA LEU A 513 -24.03 -1.20 0.41
C LEU A 513 -24.67 -0.28 1.47
N LEU A 514 -25.64 -0.80 2.22
CA LEU A 514 -26.33 -0.07 3.28
C LEU A 514 -25.47 0.09 4.55
N GLY A 515 -24.37 -0.66 4.64
CA GLY A 515 -23.45 -0.60 5.77
C GLY A 515 -23.95 -1.35 7.00
N TYR A 516 -24.76 -2.39 6.79
CA TYR A 516 -25.10 -3.32 7.87
C TYR A 516 -23.94 -4.29 8.09
N ASP A 517 -23.81 -4.73 9.34
CA ASP A 517 -22.95 -5.82 9.74
C ASP A 517 -23.58 -7.16 9.28
N THR A 518 -22.83 -7.96 8.53
CA THR A 518 -23.32 -9.21 7.92
C THR A 518 -23.29 -10.41 8.87
N LEU A 519 -22.84 -10.21 10.11
CA LEU A 519 -22.67 -11.24 11.16
C LEU A 519 -23.97 -11.92 11.68
N GLY A 520 -25.15 -11.58 11.17
CA GLY A 520 -26.44 -12.12 11.65
C GLY A 520 -27.17 -13.12 10.75
N LEU A 521 -26.66 -13.43 9.55
CA LEU A 521 -27.44 -14.12 8.52
C LEU A 521 -27.38 -15.66 8.59
N GLY A 522 -26.75 -16.23 9.63
CA GLY A 522 -26.57 -17.67 9.81
C GLY A 522 -27.50 -18.29 10.86
N GLY A 523 -28.75 -18.56 10.48
CA GLY A 523 -29.58 -19.64 11.05
C GLY A 523 -30.37 -19.37 12.34
N ALA A 524 -31.70 -19.34 12.22
CA ALA A 524 -32.63 -19.94 13.18
C ALA A 524 -34.01 -20.13 12.52
N GLY A 525 -34.47 -21.37 12.46
CA GLY A 525 -35.85 -21.68 12.05
C GLY A 525 -36.84 -21.24 13.13
N GLY A 526 -37.92 -20.58 12.70
CA GLY A 526 -39.03 -20.15 13.54
C GLY A 526 -40.19 -19.62 12.69
N THR A 527 -41.38 -20.14 12.97
CA THR A 527 -42.64 -20.02 12.22
C THR A 527 -43.39 -18.69 12.45
N ASP A 528 -44.16 -18.31 11.42
CA ASP A 528 -45.17 -17.24 11.34
C ASP A 528 -44.69 -15.78 11.52
N GLY A 529 -44.25 -15.19 10.40
CA GLY A 529 -44.04 -13.77 10.16
C GLY A 529 -44.13 -13.47 8.66
N SER A 530 -44.51 -12.25 8.27
CA SER A 530 -44.82 -11.86 6.88
C SER A 530 -43.77 -12.32 5.85
N ARG A 531 -44.17 -12.57 4.58
CA ARG A 531 -43.33 -13.08 3.46
C ARG A 531 -41.98 -12.35 3.21
N PHE A 532 -41.74 -11.23 3.89
CA PHE A 532 -40.57 -10.37 3.80
C PHE A 532 -39.55 -10.54 4.95
N ASP A 533 -39.95 -11.08 6.12
CA ASP A 533 -39.04 -11.40 7.24
C ASP A 533 -38.02 -12.50 6.87
N SER A 534 -38.30 -13.21 5.78
CA SER A 534 -37.44 -14.23 5.18
C SER A 534 -36.25 -13.65 4.40
N TRP A 535 -36.14 -12.33 4.21
CA TRP A 535 -35.12 -11.74 3.33
C TRP A 535 -33.83 -11.36 4.06
N LEU A 536 -33.95 -10.96 5.32
CA LEU A 536 -32.87 -10.69 6.27
C LEU A 536 -33.43 -11.05 7.66
N PRO A 537 -33.00 -12.15 8.30
CA PRO A 537 -33.50 -12.50 9.63
C PRO A 537 -33.27 -11.34 10.62
N GLY A 538 -34.36 -10.79 11.17
CA GLY A 538 -34.31 -9.69 12.15
C GLY A 538 -34.33 -8.26 11.60
N VAL A 539 -34.51 -8.05 10.29
CA VAL A 539 -34.64 -6.71 9.68
C VAL A 539 -36.03 -6.52 9.06
N SER A 540 -36.87 -5.69 9.68
CA SER A 540 -38.21 -5.39 9.15
C SER A 540 -38.15 -4.57 7.84
N VAL A 541 -39.15 -4.72 6.97
CA VAL A 541 -39.31 -3.96 5.71
C VAL A 541 -39.22 -2.45 5.90
N ASN A 542 -39.78 -1.95 7.00
CA ASN A 542 -39.75 -0.53 7.34
C ASN A 542 -38.32 -0.03 7.57
N ARG A 543 -37.42 -0.88 8.10
CA ARG A 543 -36.03 -0.53 8.35
C ARG A 543 -35.21 -0.48 7.07
N VAL A 544 -35.38 -1.45 6.15
CA VAL A 544 -34.71 -1.41 4.83
C VAL A 544 -35.19 -0.20 4.02
N LEU A 545 -36.50 0.08 4.04
CA LEU A 545 -37.07 1.28 3.41
C LEU A 545 -36.50 2.57 4.04
N GLU A 546 -36.49 2.67 5.36
CA GLU A 546 -35.94 3.81 6.11
C GLU A 546 -34.44 3.99 5.83
N ASP A 547 -33.67 2.92 5.75
CA ASP A 547 -32.24 2.96 5.47
C ASP A 547 -31.95 3.29 4.00
N LEU A 548 -32.80 2.84 3.06
CA LEU A 548 -32.75 3.28 1.66
C LEU A 548 -33.12 4.76 1.50
N LEU A 549 -34.14 5.25 2.21
CA LEU A 549 -34.52 6.67 2.23
C LEU A 549 -33.47 7.53 2.93
N THR A 550 -32.89 7.05 4.03
CA THR A 550 -31.78 7.69 4.75
C THR A 550 -30.53 7.73 3.86
N THR A 551 -30.26 6.65 3.14
CA THR A 551 -29.18 6.59 2.14
C THR A 551 -29.46 7.54 0.98
N ALA A 552 -30.71 7.63 0.51
CA ALA A 552 -31.11 8.59 -0.53
C ALA A 552 -30.85 10.04 -0.10
N SER A 553 -31.08 10.35 1.18
CA SER A 553 -30.88 11.69 1.76
C SER A 553 -29.41 11.99 2.07
N ARG A 554 -28.71 11.07 2.75
CA ARG A 554 -27.36 11.29 3.30
C ARG A 554 -26.23 10.86 2.38
N ASN A 555 -26.46 9.89 1.49
CA ASN A 555 -25.48 9.31 0.58
C ASN A 555 -26.10 9.00 -0.81
N PRO A 556 -26.60 10.02 -1.53
CA PRO A 556 -27.38 9.83 -2.78
C PRO A 556 -26.62 9.08 -3.89
N GLU A 557 -25.28 9.13 -3.88
CA GLU A 557 -24.43 8.39 -4.81
C GLU A 557 -24.47 6.87 -4.58
N ARG A 558 -24.59 6.41 -3.32
CA ARG A 558 -24.74 4.97 -3.01
C ARG A 558 -26.02 4.41 -3.61
N LEU A 559 -27.11 5.18 -3.49
CA LEU A 559 -28.39 4.80 -4.08
C LEU A 559 -28.29 4.81 -5.62
N ALA A 560 -27.60 5.78 -6.22
CA ALA A 560 -27.37 5.75 -7.68
C ALA A 560 -26.60 4.49 -8.12
N SER A 561 -25.59 4.08 -7.35
CA SER A 561 -24.84 2.84 -7.58
C SER A 561 -25.74 1.60 -7.56
N LEU A 562 -26.65 1.48 -6.59
CA LEU A 562 -27.61 0.38 -6.52
C LEU A 562 -28.51 0.33 -7.76
N GLY A 563 -29.04 1.48 -8.18
CA GLY A 563 -29.86 1.56 -9.39
C GLY A 563 -29.13 1.06 -10.63
N HIS A 564 -27.87 1.45 -10.79
CA HIS A 564 -27.04 0.99 -11.89
C HIS A 564 -26.71 -0.51 -11.83
N THR A 565 -26.44 -1.06 -10.65
CA THR A 565 -26.26 -2.52 -10.48
C THR A 565 -27.54 -3.27 -10.85
N LEU A 566 -28.71 -2.77 -10.44
CA LEU A 566 -30.00 -3.34 -10.82
C LEU A 566 -30.23 -3.27 -12.34
N ASP A 567 -29.89 -2.16 -13.00
CA ASP A 567 -30.01 -2.03 -14.45
C ASP A 567 -29.10 -3.00 -15.21
N ALA A 568 -27.90 -3.26 -14.69
CA ALA A 568 -27.00 -4.26 -15.25
C ALA A 568 -27.55 -5.68 -15.05
N LEU A 569 -28.03 -6.00 -13.84
CA LEU A 569 -28.65 -7.29 -13.54
C LEU A 569 -29.93 -7.54 -14.34
N ARG A 570 -30.72 -6.51 -14.67
CA ARG A 570 -31.93 -6.62 -15.52
C ARG A 570 -31.63 -7.15 -16.92
N ARG A 571 -30.39 -7.04 -17.39
CA ARG A 571 -29.95 -7.60 -18.68
C ARG A 571 -29.68 -9.11 -18.59
N ASP A 572 -29.61 -9.67 -17.38
CA ASP A 572 -29.45 -11.11 -17.14
C ASP A 572 -30.80 -11.84 -17.26
N PRO A 573 -30.90 -12.91 -18.08
CA PRO A 573 -32.11 -13.74 -18.15
C PRO A 573 -32.58 -14.31 -16.81
N GLN A 574 -31.69 -14.42 -15.82
CA GLN A 574 -31.97 -14.93 -14.47
C GLN A 574 -32.36 -13.83 -13.47
N PHE A 575 -32.56 -12.58 -13.91
CA PHE A 575 -32.84 -11.43 -13.04
C PHE A 575 -33.91 -11.70 -11.97
N GLU A 576 -35.07 -12.25 -12.35
CA GLU A 576 -36.18 -12.50 -11.41
C GLU A 576 -35.86 -13.57 -10.34
N SER A 577 -34.85 -14.41 -10.58
CA SER A 577 -34.35 -15.37 -9.59
C SER A 577 -33.29 -14.78 -8.66
N ILE A 578 -32.63 -13.69 -9.07
CA ILE A 578 -31.58 -12.99 -8.33
C ILE A 578 -32.18 -11.87 -7.48
N VAL A 579 -33.03 -11.01 -8.06
CA VAL A 579 -33.63 -9.87 -7.39
C VAL A 579 -35.08 -10.19 -7.01
N PRO A 580 -35.46 -10.17 -5.72
CA PRO A 580 -36.83 -10.43 -5.30
C PRO A 580 -37.84 -9.46 -5.95
N PRO A 581 -38.96 -9.93 -6.51
CA PRO A 581 -39.94 -9.05 -7.20
C PRO A 581 -40.47 -7.92 -6.29
N ASP A 582 -40.76 -8.28 -5.05
CA ASP A 582 -41.20 -7.37 -4.00
C ASP A 582 -40.14 -6.29 -3.67
N PHE A 583 -38.84 -6.57 -3.84
CA PHE A 583 -37.77 -5.57 -3.71
C PHE A 583 -37.78 -4.61 -4.89
N GLY A 584 -38.04 -5.11 -6.10
CA GLY A 584 -38.22 -4.27 -7.30
C GLY A 584 -39.30 -3.20 -7.09
N HIS A 585 -40.44 -3.58 -6.51
CA HIS A 585 -41.51 -2.63 -6.18
C HIS A 585 -41.08 -1.57 -5.15
N LEU A 586 -40.34 -1.99 -4.11
CA LEU A 586 -39.82 -1.08 -3.09
C LEU A 586 -38.79 -0.11 -3.68
N TRP A 587 -37.90 -0.62 -4.53
CA TRP A 587 -36.90 0.17 -5.24
C TRP A 587 -37.54 1.24 -6.13
N ASP A 588 -38.53 0.86 -6.94
CA ASP A 588 -39.23 1.78 -7.83
C ASP A 588 -39.94 2.91 -7.06
N ALA A 589 -40.51 2.59 -5.89
CA ALA A 589 -41.12 3.58 -5.00
C ALA A 589 -40.10 4.56 -4.42
N VAL A 590 -38.97 4.07 -3.89
CA VAL A 590 -37.88 4.89 -3.35
C VAL A 590 -37.26 5.78 -4.44
N TYR A 591 -37.01 5.22 -5.62
CA TYR A 591 -36.41 5.94 -6.74
C TYR A 591 -37.35 7.03 -7.28
N SER A 592 -38.65 6.74 -7.38
CA SER A 592 -39.66 7.73 -7.77
C SER A 592 -39.78 8.86 -6.76
N ALA A 593 -39.79 8.55 -5.46
CA ALA A 593 -39.82 9.55 -4.39
C ALA A 593 -38.57 10.46 -4.42
N ARG A 594 -37.38 9.89 -4.65
CA ARG A 594 -36.14 10.66 -4.83
C ARG A 594 -36.23 11.60 -6.03
N LYS A 595 -36.70 11.12 -7.18
CA LYS A 595 -36.83 11.93 -8.40
C LYS A 595 -37.76 13.12 -8.19
N ALA A 596 -38.84 12.94 -7.44
CA ALA A 596 -39.79 14.00 -7.09
C ALA A 596 -39.26 15.01 -6.04
N ALA A 597 -38.21 14.66 -5.28
CA ALA A 597 -37.61 15.53 -4.27
C ALA A 597 -36.41 16.35 -4.80
N ILE A 598 -35.82 15.94 -5.93
CA ILE A 598 -34.66 16.61 -6.56
C ILE A 598 -35.09 17.45 -7.78
N GLY A 599 -36.21 17.11 -8.42
CA GLY A 599 -36.87 17.95 -9.43
C GLY A 599 -37.74 19.01 -8.78
#